data_AF-A0A9N8JV01-F1
#
_entry.id   AF-A0A9N8JV01-F1
#
_cell.length_a   1.000
_cell.length_b   1.000
_cell.length_c   1.000
_cell.angle_alpha   90.00
_cell.angle_beta   90.00
_cell.angle_gamma   90.00
#
_symmetry.space_group_name_H-M   'P 1'
#
loop_
_entity.id
_entity.type
_entity.pdbx_description
1 polymer ?
#
loop_
_entity_poly.entity_id
_entity_poly.type
_entity_poly.pdbx_seq_one_letter_code
_entity_poly.pdbx_strand_id
1 'polypeptide(L)' 'MVVEAERFVREEWGAKRLEMDYVNTRVELGAWYRRCGYSATGKKRDFQYGDKNREILAEGLGLLVIGKDL' A
#
# COMPACT_ATOMS: atom_id res chain seq x y z
N MET A 1 -11.50 -9.61 -5.43
CA MET A 1 -11.10 -8.21 -5.69
C MET A 1 -9.59 -8.09 -5.92
N VAL A 2 -8.71 -8.28 -4.93
CA VAL A 2 -7.24 -8.14 -5.17
C VAL A 2 -6.70 -9.16 -6.18
N VAL A 3 -7.17 -10.40 -6.15
CA VAL A 3 -6.77 -11.45 -7.13
C VAL A 3 -7.08 -11.06 -8.57
N GLU A 4 -8.20 -10.36 -8.79
CA GLU A 4 -8.58 -9.91 -10.13
C GLU A 4 -7.69 -8.74 -10.60
N ALA A 5 -7.37 -7.83 -9.68
CA ALA A 5 -6.42 -6.76 -9.98
C ALA A 5 -5.02 -7.32 -10.29
N GLU A 6 -4.55 -8.32 -9.52
CA GLU A 6 -3.30 -9.04 -9.76
C GLU A 6 -3.28 -9.69 -11.14
N ARG A 7 -4.38 -10.36 -11.53
CA ARG A 7 -4.55 -10.95 -12.85
C ARG A 7 -4.44 -9.88 -13.94
N PHE A 8 -5.22 -8.81 -13.82
CA PHE A 8 -5.26 -7.73 -14.80
C PHE A 8 -3.88 -7.08 -15.01
N VAL A 9 -3.19 -6.69 -13.95
CA VAL A 9 -1.88 -6.02 -14.12
C VAL A 9 -0.80 -6.96 -14.65
N ARG A 10 -0.90 -8.26 -14.39
CA ARG A 10 0.00 -9.26 -14.98
C ARG A 10 -0.27 -9.44 -16.48
N GLU A 11 -1.54 -9.59 -16.85
CA GLU A 11 -1.94 -9.90 -18.23
C GLU A 11 -1.87 -8.67 -19.14
N GLU A 12 -2.38 -7.53 -18.69
CA GLU A 12 -2.50 -6.32 -19.52
C GLU A 12 -1.24 -5.46 -19.49
N TRP A 13 -0.52 -5.42 -18.36
CA TRP A 13 0.67 -4.55 -18.21
C TRP A 13 1.99 -5.32 -18.20
N GLY A 14 1.95 -6.65 -18.13
CA GLY A 14 3.17 -7.47 -18.01
C GLY A 14 3.91 -7.24 -16.69
N ALA A 15 3.21 -6.76 -15.65
CA ALA A 15 3.82 -6.45 -14.36
C ALA A 15 4.26 -7.75 -13.65
N LYS A 16 5.52 -7.79 -13.22
CA LYS A 16 6.08 -8.93 -12.46
C LYS A 16 5.94 -8.77 -10.95
N ARG A 17 5.57 -7.57 -10.51
CA ARG A 17 5.47 -7.20 -9.10
C ARG A 17 4.44 -6.09 -8.92
N LEU A 18 3.63 -6.22 -7.88
CA LEU A 18 2.67 -5.20 -7.46
C LEU A 18 3.08 -4.65 -6.10
N GLU A 19 3.14 -3.33 -5.98
CA GLU A 19 3.30 -2.62 -4.71
C GLU A 19 2.07 -1.78 -4.42
N MET A 20 1.67 -1.72 -3.15
CA MET A 20 0.52 -0.95 -2.68
C MET A 20 0.86 -0.27 -1.36
N ASP A 21 0.21 0.86 -1.12
CA ASP A 21 0.43 1.67 0.07
C ASP A 21 -0.84 1.72 0.93
N TYR A 22 -0.68 1.67 2.26
CA TYR A 22 -1.79 1.86 3.20
C TYR A 22 -1.37 2.66 4.43
N VAL A 23 -2.31 3.39 5.03
CA VAL A 23 -2.06 4.19 6.23
C VAL A 23 -1.70 3.28 7.40
N ASN A 24 -0.60 3.55 8.09
CA ASN A 24 -0.05 2.74 9.17
C ASN A 24 -1.03 2.42 10.32
N THR A 25 -2.04 3.25 10.54
CA THR A 25 -3.11 3.01 11.54
C THR A 25 -4.09 1.90 11.14
N ARG A 26 -4.13 1.49 9.86
CA ARG A 26 -5.01 0.43 9.34
C ARG A 26 -4.39 -0.96 9.53
N VAL A 27 -4.18 -1.34 10.79
CA VAL A 27 -3.51 -2.60 11.16
C VAL A 27 -4.22 -3.84 10.59
N GLU A 28 -5.56 -3.87 10.62
CA GLU A 28 -6.34 -4.99 10.09
C GLU A 28 -6.20 -5.14 8.57
N LEU A 29 -6.09 -4.03 7.85
CA LEU A 29 -5.86 -4.02 6.40
C LEU A 29 -4.49 -4.62 6.08
N GLY A 30 -3.46 -4.25 6.83
CA GLY A 30 -2.14 -4.86 6.74
C GLY A 30 -2.15 -6.37 7.05
N ALA A 31 -2.94 -6.81 8.03
CA ALA A 31 -3.11 -8.23 8.33
C ALA A 31 -3.83 -8.98 7.19
N TRP A 32 -4.81 -8.34 6.54
CA TRP A 32 -5.51 -8.92 5.39
C TRP A 32 -4.58 -9.09 4.19
N TYR A 33 -3.83 -8.05 3.81
CA TYR A 33 -2.87 -8.13 2.70
C TYR A 33 -1.79 -9.20 2.90
N ARG A 34 -1.33 -9.41 4.14
CA ARG A 34 -0.42 -10.52 4.48
C ARG A 34 -1.01 -11.89 4.17
N ARG A 35 -2.30 -12.10 4.44
CA ARG A 35 -2.99 -13.35 4.07
C ARG A 35 -3.15 -13.51 2.57
N CYS A 36 -3.19 -12.41 1.81
CA CYS A 36 -3.19 -12.42 0.35
C CYS A 36 -1.81 -12.64 -0.28
N GLY A 37 -0.75 -12.79 0.54
CA GLY A 37 0.63 -13.04 0.08
C GLY A 37 1.50 -11.79 -0.09
N TYR A 38 1.03 -10.62 0.34
CA TYR A 38 1.84 -9.40 0.33
C TYR A 38 2.74 -9.33 1.56
N SER A 39 3.95 -8.82 1.38
CA SER A 39 4.92 -8.60 2.44
C SER A 39 5.31 -7.13 2.54
N ALA A 40 5.72 -6.70 3.73
CA ALA A 40 6.24 -5.35 3.92
C ALA A 40 7.54 -5.18 3.13
N THR A 41 7.66 -4.07 2.41
CA THR A 41 8.90 -3.77 1.66
C THR A 41 9.94 -3.02 2.51
N GLY A 42 9.58 -2.64 3.73
CA GLY A 42 10.37 -1.78 4.60
C GLY A 42 10.29 -0.29 4.25
N LYS A 43 9.69 0.07 3.10
CA LYS A 43 9.50 1.47 2.70
C LYS A 43 8.30 2.07 3.43
N LYS A 44 8.43 3.33 3.80
CA LYS A 44 7.36 4.19 4.33
C LYS A 44 7.37 5.50 3.55
N ARG A 45 6.20 5.98 3.14
CA ARG A 45 6.03 7.31 2.52
C ARG A 45 5.31 8.24 3.47
N ASP A 46 5.53 9.53 3.28
CA ASP A 46 4.85 10.55 4.05
C ASP A 46 3.37 10.57 3.70
N PHE A 47 2.53 10.66 4.72
CA PHE A 47 1.10 10.85 4.54
C PHE A 47 0.83 12.34 4.43
N GLN A 48 0.78 12.85 3.20
CA GLN A 48 0.44 14.24 2.93
C GLN A 48 -1.06 14.45 3.19
N TYR A 49 -1.39 14.95 4.37
CA TYR A 49 -2.76 15.30 4.74
C TYR A 49 -2.89 16.81 4.91
N GLY A 50 -3.86 17.39 4.22
CA GLY A 50 -4.11 18.83 4.19
C GLY A 50 -3.84 19.44 2.82
N ASP A 51 -4.74 20.33 2.41
CA ASP A 51 -4.47 21.27 1.32
C ASP A 51 -3.48 22.33 1.83
N LYS A 52 -2.72 22.95 0.91
CA LYS A 52 -1.44 23.68 1.07
C LYS A 52 -1.30 24.73 2.19
N ASN A 53 -2.35 25.00 2.97
CA ASN A 53 -2.39 25.99 4.07
C ASN A 53 -2.77 25.40 5.44
N ARG A 54 -2.88 24.07 5.58
CA ARG A 54 -3.08 23.42 6.88
C ARG A 54 -2.11 22.26 7.02
N GLU A 55 -0.87 22.58 7.40
CA GLU A 55 0.11 21.59 7.86
C GLU A 55 -0.31 21.05 9.23
N ILE A 56 -1.33 20.21 9.25
CA ILE A 56 -1.54 19.29 10.36
C ILE A 56 -0.88 18.00 9.92
N LEU A 57 0.43 17.90 10.11
CA LEU A 57 1.05 16.61 10.25
C LEU A 57 0.37 15.95 11.44
N ALA A 58 -0.55 15.02 11.19
CA ALA A 58 -0.96 14.11 12.25
C ALA A 58 0.30 13.30 12.58
N GLU A 59 1.01 13.73 13.62
CA GLU A 59 2.28 13.13 14.02
C GLU A 59 2.12 11.61 14.09
N GLY A 60 3.02 10.90 13.40
CA GLY A 60 3.01 9.44 13.35
C GLY A 60 2.19 8.82 12.21
N LEU A 61 1.40 9.57 11.42
CA LEU A 61 0.79 9.01 10.20
C LEU A 61 1.83 8.81 9.11
N GLY A 62 1.70 7.69 8.39
CA GLY A 62 2.48 7.43 7.20
C GLY A 62 1.90 6.29 6.39
N LEU A 63 2.30 6.21 5.13
CA LEU A 63 1.92 5.16 4.21
C LEU A 63 2.97 4.04 4.28
N LEU A 64 2.56 2.85 4.67
CA LEU A 64 3.40 1.65 4.64
C LEU A 64 3.26 1.00 3.26
N VAL A 65 4.40 0.65 2.67
CA VAL A 65 4.45 0.00 1.36
C VAL A 65 4.54 -1.52 1.54
N ILE A 66 3.65 -2.23 0.87
CA ILE A 66 3.65 -3.70 0.76
C ILE A 66 3.85 -4.12 -0.69
N GLY A 67 4.36 -5.32 -0.92
CA GLY A 67 4.53 -5.85 -2.26
C GLY A 67 4.37 -7.35 -2.36
N LYS A 68 4.06 -7.79 -3.56
CA LYS A 68 3.91 -9.20 -3.95
C LYS A 68 4.41 -9.38 -5.37
N ASP A 69 5.13 -10.48 -5.60
CA ASP A 69 5.53 -10.89 -6.94
C ASP A 69 4.36 -11.64 -7.60
N LEU A 70 4.08 -11.34 -8.88
CA LEU A 70 2.83 -11.69 -9.58
C LEU A 70 2.93 -12.87 -10.55
#